data_AF-A0A5J4XRK6-F1
#
_entry.id   AF-A0A5J4XRK6-F1
#
_cell.length_a   1.000
_cell.length_b   1.000
_cell.length_c   1.000
_cell.angle_alpha   90.00
_cell.angle_beta   90.00
_cell.angle_gamma   90.00
#
_symmetry.space_group_name_H-M   'P 1'
#
loop_
_entity.id
_entity.type
_entity.pdbx_description
1 polymer ?
#
loop_
_entity_poly.entity_id
_entity_poly.type
_entity_poly.pdbx_seq_one_letter_code
_entity_poly.pdbx_strand_id
1 'polypeptide(L)'
;MCCNAKAARPHQQQSRSLKPGLPDISELSPQLQQEWHPDNNALLGGIKVKPGSGRRVMWSCPNCPAGCPHIWKTSVVDRTRGTKCPYCQGHSVCQHSSLATKAPRQTSYWNDDKNPKTPEQTLAGSQFRAEWKCPICKYEWQAPVAPRVHNNSGCPRCSRIYSVGNSHKQPTFEAAQHPLLLEWDYERNTQDSIHPENITLGSKKLVHWVCHKCPEGQLHLYQMRPNDRTKRQRKEWDFARNDITPAQVTSRSNQLVWWENPVRGSWMQKINAKDTGEKR
;
A
#
# COMPACT_ATOMS: atom_id res chain seq x y z
N MET A 1 -82.73 -28.92 16.93
CA MET A 1 -83.26 -27.63 16.48
C MET A 1 -82.18 -26.56 16.64
N CYS A 2 -81.76 -25.99 15.50
CA CYS A 2 -81.41 -24.58 15.24
C CYS A 2 -80.57 -23.76 16.27
N CYS A 3 -79.35 -23.33 15.92
CA CYS A 3 -79.07 -22.06 15.20
C CYS A 3 -77.59 -21.58 15.29
N ASN A 4 -77.00 -21.37 14.10
CA ASN A 4 -76.12 -20.28 13.63
C ASN A 4 -74.83 -19.86 14.39
N ALA A 5 -73.69 -20.25 13.83
CA ALA A 5 -72.43 -19.51 13.90
C ALA A 5 -72.27 -18.61 12.66
N LYS A 6 -72.04 -17.30 12.85
CA LYS A 6 -71.66 -16.37 11.78
C LYS A 6 -70.16 -16.54 11.45
N ALA A 7 -69.85 -16.93 10.22
CA ALA A 7 -68.49 -16.97 9.70
C ALA A 7 -67.95 -15.54 9.47
N ALA A 8 -66.83 -15.22 10.11
CA ALA A 8 -66.06 -14.01 9.82
C ALA A 8 -65.36 -14.17 8.46
N ARG A 9 -65.44 -13.12 7.63
CA ARG A 9 -64.85 -13.08 6.29
C ARG A 9 -63.31 -13.07 6.40
N PRO A 10 -62.57 -13.82 5.56
CA PRO A 10 -61.12 -13.73 5.53
C PRO A 10 -60.71 -12.37 4.93
N HIS A 11 -60.00 -11.58 5.72
CA HIS A 11 -59.27 -10.41 5.23
C HIS A 11 -58.22 -10.89 4.22
N GLN A 12 -58.47 -10.62 2.94
CA GLN A 12 -57.44 -10.70 1.91
C GLN A 12 -56.36 -9.67 2.24
N GLN A 13 -55.29 -10.10 2.90
CA GLN A 13 -54.02 -9.37 2.84
C GLN A 13 -53.52 -9.48 1.39
N GLN A 14 -53.84 -8.47 0.59
CA GLN A 14 -53.20 -8.28 -0.70
C GLN A 14 -51.72 -8.02 -0.46
N SER A 15 -50.90 -9.04 -0.70
CA SER A 15 -49.47 -8.91 -0.89
C SER A 15 -49.21 -7.96 -2.06
N ARG A 16 -48.85 -6.70 -1.78
CA ARG A 16 -48.35 -5.78 -2.80
C ARG A 16 -47.03 -6.33 -3.34
N SER A 17 -47.10 -6.95 -4.52
CA SER A 17 -45.96 -7.28 -5.35
C SER A 17 -45.24 -5.98 -5.76
N LEU A 18 -44.18 -5.61 -5.04
CA LEU A 18 -43.26 -4.53 -5.44
C LEU A 18 -42.51 -4.96 -6.71
N LYS A 19 -42.84 -4.37 -7.86
CA LYS A 19 -41.98 -4.48 -9.04
C LYS A 19 -40.65 -3.75 -8.76
N PRO A 20 -39.47 -4.37 -8.94
CA PRO A 20 -38.19 -3.68 -8.84
C PRO A 20 -38.07 -2.69 -10.01
N GLY A 21 -38.42 -1.43 -9.78
CA GLY A 21 -38.05 -0.35 -10.69
C GLY A 21 -36.67 0.18 -10.32
N LEU A 22 -35.93 0.79 -11.24
CA LEU A 22 -34.80 1.64 -10.83
C LEU A 22 -35.36 2.88 -10.10
N PRO A 23 -34.66 3.41 -9.10
CA PRO A 23 -35.05 4.68 -8.47
C PRO A 23 -34.97 5.83 -9.50
N ASP A 24 -35.88 6.79 -9.38
CA ASP A 24 -35.83 8.01 -10.18
C ASP A 24 -34.83 8.99 -9.56
N ILE A 25 -33.70 9.20 -10.24
CA ILE A 25 -32.60 10.09 -9.83
C ILE A 25 -32.48 11.34 -10.73
N SER A 26 -33.49 11.61 -11.56
CA SER A 26 -33.45 12.68 -12.58
C SER A 26 -33.24 14.09 -12.01
N GLU A 27 -33.59 14.31 -10.74
CA GLU A 27 -33.37 15.59 -10.06
C GLU A 27 -31.93 15.79 -9.53
N LEU A 28 -31.11 14.74 -9.53
CA LEU A 28 -29.69 14.87 -9.16
C LEU A 28 -28.90 15.48 -10.32
N SER A 29 -27.78 16.16 -10.01
CA SER A 29 -26.92 16.70 -11.07
C SER A 29 -26.33 15.59 -11.95
N PRO A 30 -25.96 15.86 -13.22
CA PRO A 30 -25.38 14.85 -14.10
C PRO A 30 -24.16 14.13 -13.50
N GLN A 31 -23.30 14.86 -12.76
CA GLN A 31 -22.16 14.23 -12.07
C GLN A 31 -22.61 13.22 -11.01
N LEU A 32 -23.63 13.55 -10.21
CA LEU A 32 -24.16 12.64 -9.20
C LEU A 32 -24.85 11.43 -9.82
N GLN A 33 -25.54 11.61 -10.95
CA GLN A 33 -26.13 10.49 -11.69
C GLN A 33 -25.04 9.52 -12.19
N GLN A 34 -23.90 10.04 -12.67
CA GLN A 34 -22.76 9.22 -13.08
C GLN A 34 -22.09 8.49 -11.91
N GLU A 35 -22.11 9.07 -10.72
CA GLU A 35 -21.57 8.46 -9.51
C GLU A 35 -22.56 7.49 -8.82
N TRP A 36 -23.76 7.28 -9.36
CA TRP A 36 -24.76 6.37 -8.80
C TRP A 36 -24.38 4.91 -9.02
N HIS A 37 -24.46 4.08 -7.98
CA HIS A 37 -24.22 2.64 -8.12
C HIS A 37 -25.53 1.89 -8.41
N PRO A 38 -25.80 1.41 -9.64
CA PRO A 38 -27.10 0.85 -10.02
C PRO A 38 -27.44 -0.43 -9.25
N ASP A 39 -26.55 -1.41 -9.25
CA ASP A 39 -26.85 -2.75 -8.70
C ASP A 39 -27.09 -2.70 -7.18
N ASN A 40 -26.24 -2.00 -6.45
CA ASN A 40 -26.38 -1.85 -5.01
C ASN A 40 -27.59 -1.02 -4.58
N ASN A 41 -28.18 -0.23 -5.48
CA ASN A 41 -29.35 0.59 -5.21
C ASN A 41 -30.61 0.05 -5.93
N ALA A 42 -30.55 -1.13 -6.55
CA ALA A 42 -31.63 -1.70 -7.35
C ALA A 42 -32.92 -1.93 -6.56
N LEU A 43 -32.82 -2.16 -5.24
CA LEU A 43 -33.96 -2.36 -4.34
C LEU A 43 -34.66 -1.06 -3.92
N LEU A 44 -34.17 0.12 -4.33
CA LEU A 44 -34.79 1.41 -4.03
C LEU A 44 -35.98 1.75 -4.95
N GLY A 45 -36.52 0.76 -5.65
CA GLY A 45 -37.46 0.97 -6.75
C GLY A 45 -38.73 1.73 -6.43
N GLY A 46 -39.17 2.52 -7.41
CA GLY A 46 -40.37 3.35 -7.32
C GLY A 46 -40.23 4.59 -6.44
N ILE A 47 -39.03 4.86 -5.90
CA ILE A 47 -38.75 6.05 -5.09
C ILE A 47 -38.09 7.11 -5.95
N LYS A 48 -38.63 8.34 -5.89
CA LYS A 48 -37.96 9.53 -6.41
C LYS A 48 -36.94 10.05 -5.40
N VAL A 49 -35.68 10.16 -5.82
CA VAL A 49 -34.55 10.58 -4.98
C VAL A 49 -34.28 12.06 -5.22
N LYS A 50 -34.57 12.88 -4.21
CA LYS A 50 -34.33 14.33 -4.25
C LYS A 50 -32.93 14.69 -3.73
N PRO A 51 -32.30 15.79 -4.20
CA PRO A 51 -30.98 16.24 -3.72
C PRO A 51 -30.89 16.45 -2.20
N GLY A 52 -31.97 16.91 -1.55
CA GLY A 52 -32.02 17.12 -0.09
C GLY A 52 -32.21 15.85 0.75
N SER A 53 -32.21 14.66 0.15
CA SER A 53 -32.54 13.41 0.85
C SER A 53 -31.42 12.98 1.82
N GLY A 54 -31.79 12.71 3.08
CA GLY A 54 -30.89 12.09 4.05
C GLY A 54 -30.62 10.59 3.82
N ARG A 55 -31.24 9.99 2.78
CA ARG A 55 -31.09 8.56 2.51
C ARG A 55 -29.65 8.23 2.15
N ARG A 56 -29.10 7.21 2.82
CA ARG A 56 -27.76 6.67 2.53
C ARG A 56 -27.85 5.62 1.42
N VAL A 57 -27.17 5.89 0.32
CA VAL A 57 -27.12 5.03 -0.87
C VAL A 57 -25.69 4.70 -1.23
N MET A 58 -25.50 3.74 -2.12
CA MET A 58 -24.18 3.37 -2.62
C MET A 58 -23.78 4.23 -3.81
N TRP A 59 -22.55 4.73 -3.79
CA TRP A 59 -21.94 5.56 -4.83
C TRP A 59 -20.70 4.85 -5.39
N SER A 60 -20.40 5.10 -6.66
CA SER A 60 -19.23 4.60 -7.38
C SER A 60 -18.44 5.74 -7.98
N CYS A 61 -17.11 5.70 -7.86
CA CYS A 61 -16.26 6.77 -8.39
C CYS A 61 -15.87 6.44 -9.83
N PRO A 62 -16.14 7.33 -10.80
CA PRO A 62 -15.83 7.08 -12.22
C PRO A 62 -14.33 7.16 -12.52
N ASN A 63 -13.55 7.82 -11.65
CA ASN A 63 -12.12 8.09 -11.87
C ASN A 63 -11.19 7.09 -11.18
N CYS A 64 -11.68 5.88 -10.88
CA CYS A 64 -10.88 4.86 -10.21
C CYS A 64 -9.92 4.14 -11.15
N PRO A 65 -8.72 3.73 -10.68
CA PRO A 65 -7.86 2.84 -11.45
C PRO A 65 -8.60 1.54 -11.82
N ALA A 66 -8.34 1.04 -13.03
CA ALA A 66 -8.93 -0.20 -13.53
C ALA A 66 -8.69 -1.36 -12.55
N GLY A 67 -9.73 -2.16 -12.29
CA GLY A 67 -9.67 -3.29 -11.36
C GLY A 67 -9.82 -2.94 -9.87
N CYS A 68 -9.97 -1.65 -9.52
CA CYS A 68 -10.14 -1.19 -8.14
C CYS A 68 -11.31 -0.21 -8.01
N PRO A 69 -12.58 -0.66 -8.18
CA PRO A 69 -13.72 0.23 -8.07
C PRO A 69 -13.85 0.77 -6.64
N HIS A 70 -13.86 2.08 -6.49
CA HIS A 70 -14.18 2.70 -5.20
C HIS A 70 -15.70 2.81 -5.07
N ILE A 71 -16.25 2.08 -4.11
CA ILE A 71 -17.68 2.01 -3.83
C ILE A 71 -17.90 2.40 -2.37
N TRP A 72 -18.75 3.39 -2.09
CA TRP A 72 -18.98 3.85 -0.71
C TRP A 72 -20.43 4.20 -0.40
N LYS A 73 -20.78 4.15 0.89
CA LYS A 73 -22.12 4.47 1.41
C LYS A 73 -22.17 5.84 2.07
N THR A 74 -22.89 6.78 1.47
CA THR A 74 -23.13 8.11 2.07
C THR A 74 -24.51 8.65 1.73
N SER A 75 -24.94 9.72 2.41
CA SER A 75 -26.25 10.34 2.18
C SER A 75 -26.28 11.11 0.85
N VAL A 76 -27.46 11.23 0.24
CA VAL A 76 -27.66 12.03 -0.98
C VAL A 76 -27.38 13.51 -0.71
N VAL A 77 -27.88 14.04 0.41
CA VAL A 77 -27.66 15.44 0.80
C VAL A 77 -26.18 15.80 0.95
N ASP A 78 -25.35 14.91 1.51
CA ASP A 78 -23.90 15.17 1.64
C ASP A 78 -23.22 15.19 0.27
N ARG A 79 -23.64 14.32 -0.65
CA ARG A 79 -23.12 14.30 -2.03
C ARG A 79 -23.54 15.52 -2.81
N THR A 80 -24.79 15.96 -2.66
CA THR A 80 -25.28 17.23 -3.21
C THR A 80 -24.51 18.43 -2.67
N ARG A 81 -24.07 18.41 -1.41
CA ARG A 81 -23.18 19.42 -0.82
C ARG A 81 -21.73 19.35 -1.30
N GLY A 82 -21.37 18.33 -2.09
CA GLY A 82 -20.07 18.22 -2.75
C GLY A 82 -19.05 17.33 -2.06
N THR A 83 -19.43 16.46 -1.10
CA THR A 83 -18.48 15.51 -0.50
C THR A 83 -17.92 14.57 -1.56
N LYS A 84 -16.60 14.48 -1.73
CA LYS A 84 -15.97 13.68 -2.80
C LYS A 84 -15.79 12.21 -2.41
N CYS A 85 -15.33 11.39 -3.37
CA CYS A 85 -14.94 10.00 -3.14
C CYS A 85 -13.92 9.89 -1.98
N PRO A 86 -14.22 9.17 -0.89
CA PRO A 86 -13.38 9.15 0.30
C PRO A 86 -12.05 8.42 0.08
N TYR A 87 -12.00 7.48 -0.86
CA TYR A 87 -10.77 6.79 -1.24
C TYR A 87 -9.81 7.71 -1.99
N CYS A 88 -10.31 8.46 -2.98
CA CYS A 88 -9.50 9.42 -3.75
C CYS A 88 -9.01 10.59 -2.90
N GLN A 89 -9.78 10.98 -1.88
CA GLN A 89 -9.37 12.00 -0.89
C GLN A 89 -8.43 11.45 0.19
N GLY A 90 -8.14 10.15 0.20
CA GLY A 90 -7.27 9.54 1.22
C GLY A 90 -7.90 9.44 2.60
N HIS A 91 -9.24 9.39 2.69
CA HIS A 91 -10.00 9.16 3.92
C HIS A 91 -10.43 7.69 4.08
N SER A 92 -10.30 6.86 3.04
CA SER A 92 -10.58 5.43 3.08
C SER A 92 -9.49 4.64 2.38
N VAL A 93 -9.16 3.48 2.94
CA VAL A 93 -8.13 2.59 2.40
C VAL A 93 -8.63 1.92 1.13
N CYS A 94 -7.83 1.95 0.09
CA CYS A 94 -7.94 1.07 -1.07
C CYS A 94 -6.58 0.39 -1.31
N GLN A 95 -6.54 -0.54 -2.27
CA GLN A 95 -5.32 -1.29 -2.60
C GLN A 95 -4.14 -0.37 -2.91
N HIS A 96 -4.38 0.84 -3.42
CA HIS A 96 -3.34 1.81 -3.75
C HIS A 96 -3.00 2.80 -2.64
N SER A 97 -3.73 2.85 -1.52
CA SER A 97 -3.54 3.90 -0.48
C SER A 97 -3.11 3.36 0.89
N SER A 98 -3.08 2.04 1.06
CA SER A 98 -2.64 1.40 2.29
C SER A 98 -1.17 1.68 2.62
N LEU A 99 -0.81 1.56 3.89
CA LEU A 99 0.55 1.70 4.40
C LEU A 99 1.45 0.63 3.76
N ALA A 100 0.94 -0.61 3.64
CA ALA A 100 1.62 -1.70 2.96
C ALA A 100 2.00 -1.36 1.51
N THR A 101 1.06 -0.82 0.73
CA THR A 101 1.32 -0.51 -0.68
C THR A 101 2.17 0.76 -0.86
N LYS A 102 1.91 1.81 -0.07
CA LYS A 102 2.54 3.13 -0.29
C LYS A 102 3.86 3.32 0.45
N ALA A 103 4.03 2.70 1.62
CA ALA A 103 5.26 2.79 2.40
C ALA A 103 5.63 1.44 3.03
N PRO A 104 5.88 0.42 2.21
CA PRO A 104 6.27 -0.92 2.66
C PRO A 104 7.47 -0.93 3.62
N ARG A 105 8.42 0.02 3.51
CA ARG A 105 9.49 0.17 4.51
C ARG A 105 8.96 0.30 5.93
N GLN A 106 7.92 1.11 6.09
CA GLN A 106 7.36 1.43 7.38
C GLN A 106 6.70 0.19 7.99
N THR A 107 6.20 -0.74 7.18
CA THR A 107 5.62 -2.01 7.64
C THR A 107 6.62 -2.91 8.36
N SER A 108 7.90 -2.89 7.97
CA SER A 108 8.95 -3.62 8.70
C SER A 108 9.16 -3.14 10.14
N TYR A 109 8.65 -1.94 10.46
CA TYR A 109 8.64 -1.40 11.81
C TYR A 109 7.28 -1.54 12.48
N TRP A 110 6.27 -2.13 11.85
CA TRP A 110 4.95 -2.27 12.46
C TRP A 110 5.01 -3.27 13.61
N ASN A 111 4.25 -3.00 14.67
CA ASN A 111 4.11 -3.93 15.78
C ASN A 111 2.73 -4.59 15.70
N ASP A 112 2.64 -5.72 15.00
CA ASP A 112 1.36 -6.41 14.77
C ASP A 112 0.64 -6.79 16.08
N ASP A 113 1.41 -7.13 17.12
CA ASP A 113 0.86 -7.52 18.43
C ASP A 113 0.18 -6.36 19.18
N LYS A 114 0.53 -5.11 18.84
CA LYS A 114 0.08 -3.91 19.59
C LYS A 114 -0.78 -2.95 18.78
N ASN A 115 -1.07 -3.27 17.52
CA ASN A 115 -1.95 -2.45 16.70
C ASN A 115 -3.24 -3.20 16.37
N PRO A 116 -4.41 -2.55 16.48
CA PRO A 116 -5.69 -3.16 16.12
C PRO A 116 -5.91 -3.29 14.61
N LYS A 117 -5.04 -2.71 13.78
CA LYS A 117 -5.13 -2.72 12.32
C LYS A 117 -3.83 -3.23 11.74
N THR A 118 -3.91 -3.91 10.60
CA THR A 118 -2.72 -4.25 9.82
C THR A 118 -2.25 -3.06 8.98
N PRO A 119 -1.03 -3.09 8.42
CA PRO A 119 -0.59 -2.09 7.45
C PRO A 119 -1.46 -2.01 6.20
N GLU A 120 -2.06 -3.11 5.75
CA GLU A 120 -2.97 -3.16 4.60
C GLU A 120 -4.28 -2.44 4.90
N GLN A 121 -4.69 -2.39 6.17
CA GLN A 121 -5.91 -1.73 6.66
C GLN A 121 -5.67 -0.30 7.15
N THR A 122 -4.44 0.21 7.03
CA THR A 122 -4.04 1.52 7.53
C THR A 122 -3.68 2.43 6.36
N LEU A 123 -4.19 3.67 6.33
CA LEU A 123 -3.80 4.64 5.31
C LEU A 123 -2.36 5.14 5.54
N ALA A 124 -1.56 5.20 4.46
CA ALA A 124 -0.21 5.77 4.55
C ALA A 124 -0.19 7.25 4.94
N GLY A 125 -1.28 7.99 4.65
CA GLY A 125 -1.49 9.38 5.05
C GLY A 125 -2.24 9.55 6.38
N SER A 126 -2.42 8.48 7.17
CA SER A 126 -3.19 8.54 8.42
C SER A 126 -2.46 9.28 9.55
N GLN A 127 -3.20 10.02 10.36
CA GLN A 127 -2.72 10.53 11.66
C GLN A 127 -2.86 9.50 12.80
N PHE A 128 -3.26 8.26 12.48
CA PHE A 128 -3.28 7.16 13.44
C PHE A 128 -1.92 6.99 14.12
N ARG A 129 -1.89 7.04 15.46
CA ARG A 129 -0.71 6.77 16.28
C ARG A 129 -0.55 5.26 16.43
N ALA A 130 0.29 4.69 15.58
CA ALA A 130 0.61 3.28 15.62
C ALA A 130 1.74 2.99 16.62
N GLU A 131 1.75 1.76 17.13
CA GLU A 131 2.88 1.17 17.83
C GLU A 131 3.87 0.60 16.82
N TRP A 132 5.15 0.94 16.97
CA TRP A 132 6.21 0.53 16.08
C TRP A 132 7.28 -0.23 16.86
N LYS A 133 7.95 -1.15 16.19
CA LYS A 133 9.00 -1.99 16.74
C LYS A 133 10.17 -2.05 15.78
N CYS A 134 11.38 -1.79 16.28
CA CYS A 134 12.57 -1.86 15.44
C CYS A 134 12.88 -3.34 15.18
N PRO A 135 12.95 -3.79 13.91
CA PRO A 135 13.31 -5.18 13.64
C PRO A 135 14.76 -5.49 14.07
N ILE A 136 15.61 -4.46 14.15
CA ILE A 136 17.04 -4.55 14.49
C ILE A 136 17.23 -4.52 16.02
N CYS A 137 17.00 -3.36 16.65
CA CYS A 137 17.30 -3.19 18.09
C CYS A 137 16.15 -3.54 19.02
N LYS A 138 15.02 -4.02 18.47
CA LYS A 138 13.78 -4.37 19.17
C LYS A 138 13.14 -3.23 19.99
N TYR A 139 13.67 -2.02 19.91
CA TYR A 139 13.09 -0.84 20.54
C TYR A 139 11.68 -0.59 20.01
N GLU A 140 10.74 -0.38 20.91
CA GLU A 140 9.35 -0.08 20.59
C GLU A 140 9.07 1.40 20.84
N TRP A 141 8.25 2.03 20.00
CA TRP A 141 7.85 3.42 20.15
C TRP A 141 6.52 3.70 19.47
N GLN A 142 5.83 4.74 19.93
CA GLN A 142 4.58 5.19 19.34
C GLN A 142 4.81 6.44 18.47
N ALA A 143 4.23 6.47 17.28
CA ALA A 143 4.27 7.65 16.40
C ALA A 143 3.13 7.66 15.36
N PRO A 144 2.70 8.83 14.84
CA PRO A 144 1.72 8.88 13.77
C PRO A 144 2.25 8.31 12.45
N VAL A 145 1.39 7.65 11.66
CA VAL A 145 1.77 7.03 10.38
C VAL A 145 2.24 8.06 9.34
N ALA A 146 1.47 9.11 9.09
CA ALA A 146 1.74 10.05 8.01
C ALA A 146 3.12 10.74 8.10
N PRO A 147 3.55 11.30 9.25
CA PRO A 147 4.89 11.86 9.37
C PRO A 147 5.98 10.81 9.18
N ARG A 148 5.76 9.57 9.63
CA ARG A 148 6.75 8.50 9.44
C ARG A 148 6.92 8.12 7.99
N VAL A 149 5.82 8.06 7.25
CA VAL A 149 5.80 7.84 5.79
C VAL A 149 6.45 9.01 5.05
N HIS A 150 5.99 10.24 5.32
CA HIS A 150 6.46 11.45 4.64
C HIS A 150 7.96 11.68 4.82
N ASN A 151 8.47 11.55 6.06
CA ASN A 151 9.88 11.73 6.36
C ASN A 151 10.72 10.48 6.10
N ASN A 152 10.09 9.37 5.69
CA ASN A 152 10.71 8.06 5.59
C ASN A 152 11.56 7.73 6.83
N SER A 153 11.03 8.01 8.01
CA SER A 153 11.76 7.95 9.28
C SER A 153 12.03 6.50 9.70
N GLY A 154 13.24 6.26 10.23
CA GLY A 154 13.64 4.98 10.81
C GLY A 154 13.40 4.93 12.33
N CYS A 155 14.02 3.93 12.98
CA CYS A 155 13.98 3.83 14.43
C CYS A 155 14.70 5.02 15.10
N PRO A 156 14.05 5.75 16.04
CA PRO A 156 14.64 6.92 16.69
C PRO A 156 15.82 6.57 17.59
N ARG A 157 15.82 5.38 18.21
CA ARG A 157 16.95 4.89 18.99
C ARG A 157 18.17 4.62 18.10
N CYS A 158 17.98 3.88 17.00
CA CYS A 158 19.02 3.70 16.00
C CYS A 158 19.52 5.04 15.45
N SER A 159 18.64 5.97 15.05
CA SER A 159 19.04 7.27 14.48
C SER A 159 19.86 8.12 15.47
N ARG A 160 19.48 8.15 16.75
CA ARG A 160 20.18 8.91 17.80
C ARG A 160 21.60 8.38 18.06
N ILE A 161 21.79 7.07 17.97
CA ILE A 161 23.13 6.43 18.06
C ILE A 161 24.07 6.98 16.97
N TYR A 162 23.56 7.36 15.79
CA TYR A 162 24.39 7.95 14.72
C TYR A 162 24.64 9.46 14.85
N SER A 163 23.92 10.17 15.72
CA SER A 163 23.90 11.65 15.76
C SER A 163 24.82 12.24 16.81
N VAL A 164 25.18 11.48 17.85
CA VAL A 164 25.91 11.97 19.03
C VAL A 164 27.25 11.27 19.13
N GLY A 165 28.16 11.49 18.17
CA GLY A 165 29.64 11.34 18.27
C GLY A 165 30.27 10.06 18.83
N ASN A 166 29.50 9.12 19.38
CA ASN A 166 29.93 7.89 20.02
C ASN A 166 29.72 6.79 19.00
N SER A 167 30.84 6.37 18.44
CA SER A 167 31.03 5.23 17.55
C SER A 167 30.74 3.90 18.26
N HIS A 168 29.53 3.74 18.83
CA HIS A 168 29.05 2.39 19.07
C HIS A 168 28.71 1.79 17.71
N LYS A 169 29.64 0.94 17.23
CA LYS A 169 29.56 0.18 15.99
C LYS A 169 28.12 -0.32 15.78
N GLN A 170 27.57 -0.09 14.59
CA GLN A 170 26.33 -0.72 14.16
C GLN A 170 26.37 -2.22 14.49
N PRO A 171 25.23 -2.87 14.83
CA PRO A 171 25.25 -4.30 15.05
C PRO A 171 25.77 -5.00 13.79
N THR A 172 26.39 -6.15 14.00
CA THR A 172 26.84 -6.99 12.90
C THR A 172 25.63 -7.63 12.21
N PHE A 173 25.82 -8.13 10.98
CA PHE A 173 24.72 -8.77 10.26
C PHE A 173 24.15 -9.94 11.06
N GLU A 174 25.03 -10.71 11.71
CA GLU A 174 24.67 -11.80 12.62
C GLU A 174 23.86 -11.32 13.82
N ALA A 175 24.37 -10.31 14.54
CA ALA A 175 23.69 -9.78 15.73
C ALA A 175 22.33 -9.14 15.40
N ALA A 176 22.18 -8.60 14.20
CA ALA A 176 20.93 -8.03 13.72
C ALA A 176 19.96 -9.06 13.12
N GLN A 177 20.42 -10.29 12.84
CA GLN A 177 19.69 -11.28 12.05
C GLN A 177 19.04 -10.63 10.80
N HIS A 178 19.84 -9.87 10.05
CA HIS A 178 19.33 -8.97 9.02
C HIS A 178 18.86 -9.76 7.78
N PRO A 179 17.71 -9.43 7.13
CA PRO A 179 17.19 -10.18 5.98
C PRO A 179 18.16 -10.33 4.80
N LEU A 180 19.05 -9.35 4.61
CA LEU A 180 20.13 -9.41 3.61
C LEU A 180 21.11 -10.58 3.81
N LEU A 181 21.11 -11.27 4.96
CA LEU A 181 21.82 -12.56 5.13
C LEU A 181 21.37 -13.62 4.12
N LEU A 182 20.13 -13.53 3.62
CA LEU A 182 19.61 -14.39 2.55
C LEU A 182 20.29 -14.14 1.19
N GLU A 183 20.92 -12.97 1.02
CA GLU A 183 21.62 -12.57 -0.20
C GLU A 183 23.14 -12.55 0.00
N TRP A 184 23.65 -13.04 1.13
CA TRP A 184 25.07 -13.04 1.44
C TRP A 184 25.78 -14.22 0.76
N ASP A 185 26.86 -13.97 0.02
CA ASP A 185 27.67 -15.04 -0.55
C ASP A 185 28.66 -15.57 0.51
N TYR A 186 28.30 -16.62 1.23
CA TYR A 186 29.12 -17.13 2.34
C TYR A 186 30.48 -17.66 1.88
N GLU A 187 30.54 -18.29 0.71
CA GLU A 187 31.77 -18.92 0.21
C GLU A 187 32.81 -17.87 -0.15
N ARG A 188 32.46 -16.91 -1.02
CA ARG A 188 33.40 -15.86 -1.45
C ARG A 188 33.77 -14.90 -0.33
N ASN A 189 32.81 -14.56 0.53
CA ASN A 189 33.13 -13.70 1.67
C ASN A 189 34.06 -14.40 2.67
N THR A 190 33.93 -15.72 2.87
CA THR A 190 34.84 -16.48 3.73
C THR A 190 36.26 -16.52 3.16
N GLN A 191 36.42 -16.64 1.84
CA GLN A 191 37.73 -16.56 1.17
C GLN A 191 38.44 -15.21 1.47
N ASP A 192 37.69 -14.13 1.61
CA ASP A 192 38.19 -12.79 1.96
C ASP A 192 38.23 -12.50 3.49
N SER A 193 38.01 -13.52 4.33
CA SER A 193 37.88 -13.38 5.79
C SER A 193 36.83 -12.35 6.21
N ILE A 194 35.69 -12.33 5.51
CA ILE A 194 34.53 -11.46 5.74
C ILE A 194 33.39 -12.33 6.28
N HIS A 195 33.03 -12.12 7.55
CA HIS A 195 31.98 -12.90 8.19
C HIS A 195 30.84 -12.03 8.74
N PRO A 196 29.57 -12.51 8.71
CA PRO A 196 28.42 -11.77 9.20
C PRO A 196 28.51 -11.26 10.64
N GLU A 197 29.20 -11.99 11.51
CA GLU A 197 29.41 -11.65 12.92
C GLU A 197 30.41 -10.51 13.13
N ASN A 198 31.21 -10.19 12.11
CA ASN A 198 32.28 -9.19 12.16
C ASN A 198 32.01 -7.97 11.26
N ILE A 199 31.01 -8.05 10.37
CA ILE A 199 30.63 -6.96 9.49
C ILE A 199 29.39 -6.25 10.03
N THR A 200 29.54 -4.95 10.31
CA THR A 200 28.44 -4.09 10.77
C THR A 200 27.51 -3.69 9.63
N LEU A 201 26.23 -3.43 9.93
CA LEU A 201 25.26 -2.89 8.95
C LEU A 201 25.74 -1.58 8.30
N GLY A 202 26.58 -0.81 9.00
CA GLY A 202 27.16 0.45 8.52
C GLY A 202 28.49 0.32 7.78
N SER A 203 28.99 -0.91 7.57
CA SER A 203 30.30 -1.19 7.00
C SER A 203 30.45 -0.65 5.58
N LYS A 204 31.60 -0.01 5.32
CA LYS A 204 32.01 0.46 3.99
C LYS A 204 32.86 -0.57 3.23
N LYS A 205 33.16 -1.73 3.83
CA LYS A 205 33.90 -2.83 3.18
C LYS A 205 33.04 -3.39 2.03
N LEU A 206 33.65 -3.71 0.89
CA LEU A 206 32.96 -4.45 -0.17
C LEU A 206 32.78 -5.89 0.29
N VAL A 207 31.58 -6.41 0.06
CA VAL A 207 31.14 -7.76 0.43
C VAL A 207 30.48 -8.36 -0.80
N HIS A 208 30.65 -9.67 -1.02
CA HIS A 208 30.02 -10.42 -2.10
C HIS A 208 28.57 -10.76 -1.77
N TRP A 209 27.68 -10.60 -2.74
CA TRP A 209 26.24 -10.85 -2.63
C TRP A 209 25.78 -11.76 -3.77
N VAL A 210 24.72 -12.51 -3.49
CA VAL A 210 24.02 -13.38 -4.45
C VAL A 210 22.63 -12.80 -4.70
N CYS A 211 22.30 -12.53 -5.96
CA CYS A 211 20.93 -12.21 -6.37
C CYS A 211 20.23 -13.48 -6.88
N HIS A 212 19.10 -13.81 -6.26
CA HIS A 212 18.27 -14.97 -6.59
C HIS A 212 17.11 -14.66 -7.55
N LYS A 213 16.97 -13.41 -8.00
CA LYS A 213 15.85 -12.94 -8.84
C LYS A 213 16.18 -12.82 -10.33
N CYS A 214 17.40 -13.18 -10.75
CA CYS A 214 17.80 -12.94 -12.13
C CYS A 214 17.11 -13.90 -13.12
N PRO A 215 16.71 -13.43 -14.31
CA PRO A 215 15.75 -14.13 -15.18
C PRO A 215 16.29 -15.39 -15.87
N GLU A 216 17.59 -15.64 -15.84
CA GLU A 216 18.22 -16.71 -16.65
C GLU A 216 18.58 -17.96 -15.85
N GLY A 217 18.09 -18.12 -14.62
CA GLY A 217 18.42 -19.28 -13.78
C GLY A 217 19.90 -19.35 -13.36
N GLN A 218 20.70 -18.33 -13.70
CA GLN A 218 22.06 -18.15 -13.22
C GLN A 218 22.07 -17.20 -12.01
N LEU A 219 22.77 -17.62 -10.95
CA LEU A 219 23.03 -16.79 -9.78
C LEU A 219 23.85 -15.57 -10.22
N HIS A 220 23.30 -14.37 -10.06
CA HIS A 220 24.04 -13.13 -10.34
C HIS A 220 24.83 -12.70 -9.10
N LEU A 221 26.14 -12.56 -9.28
CA LEU A 221 27.12 -12.45 -8.22
C LEU A 221 27.82 -11.09 -8.33
N TYR A 222 27.84 -10.31 -7.26
CA TYR A 222 28.34 -8.94 -7.29
C TYR A 222 28.87 -8.48 -5.93
N GLN A 223 29.73 -7.47 -5.95
CA GLN A 223 30.25 -6.85 -4.73
C GLN A 223 29.56 -5.52 -4.44
N MET A 224 29.18 -5.30 -3.18
CA MET A 224 28.62 -4.01 -2.75
C MET A 224 28.84 -3.76 -1.26
N ARG A 225 28.85 -2.48 -0.86
CA ARG A 225 29.00 -2.07 0.53
C ARG A 225 27.71 -2.35 1.31
N PRO A 226 27.78 -3.02 2.48
CA PRO A 226 26.63 -3.21 3.35
C PRO A 226 25.88 -1.92 3.69
N ASN A 227 26.62 -0.84 3.97
CA ASN A 227 26.04 0.47 4.28
C ASN A 227 25.21 1.06 3.13
N ASP A 228 25.57 0.75 1.88
CA ASP A 228 24.82 1.22 0.74
C ASP A 228 23.50 0.46 0.64
N ARG A 229 23.52 -0.86 0.88
CA ARG A 229 22.29 -1.69 0.93
C ARG A 229 21.38 -1.37 2.12
N THR A 230 21.95 -0.93 3.25
CA THR A 230 21.18 -0.66 4.49
C THR A 230 20.74 0.81 4.63
N LYS A 231 21.49 1.79 4.10
CA LYS A 231 21.12 3.22 4.15
C LYS A 231 20.40 3.74 2.92
N ARG A 232 20.70 3.22 1.74
CA ARG A 232 20.17 3.73 0.47
C ARG A 232 19.45 2.61 -0.27
N GLN A 233 18.13 2.67 -0.31
CA GLN A 233 17.36 1.79 -1.17
C GLN A 233 17.64 2.18 -2.63
N ARG A 234 18.59 1.47 -3.26
CA ARG A 234 18.75 1.58 -4.70
C ARG A 234 17.53 0.96 -5.35
N LYS A 235 17.13 1.60 -6.45
CA LYS A 235 16.15 1.06 -7.37
C LYS A 235 16.87 0.07 -8.26
N GLU A 236 16.32 -1.12 -8.36
CA GLU A 236 16.81 -2.24 -9.17
C GLU A 236 15.86 -2.40 -10.36
N TRP A 237 16.33 -2.98 -11.45
CA TRP A 237 15.48 -3.22 -12.60
C TRP A 237 14.45 -4.29 -12.27
N ASP A 238 13.18 -4.02 -12.50
CA ASP A 238 12.15 -5.06 -12.38
C ASP A 238 12.10 -5.88 -13.67
N PHE A 239 12.84 -6.98 -13.68
CA PHE A 239 12.91 -7.85 -14.85
C PHE A 239 11.59 -8.57 -15.15
N ALA A 240 10.70 -8.72 -14.17
CA ALA A 240 9.41 -9.39 -14.37
C ALA A 240 8.38 -8.48 -15.06
N ARG A 241 8.56 -7.15 -14.97
CA ARG A 241 7.58 -6.17 -15.49
C ARG A 241 8.08 -5.35 -16.67
N ASN A 242 9.34 -5.49 -17.07
CA ASN A 242 9.85 -4.86 -18.28
C ASN A 242 10.02 -5.89 -19.39
N ASP A 243 9.45 -5.61 -20.56
CA ASP A 243 9.68 -6.38 -21.80
C ASP A 243 11.01 -6.00 -22.49
N ILE A 244 11.76 -5.07 -21.89
CA ILE A 244 13.04 -4.57 -22.36
C ILE A 244 14.10 -4.75 -21.28
N THR A 245 15.33 -5.02 -21.71
CA THR A 245 16.48 -5.17 -20.82
C THR A 245 17.19 -3.83 -20.61
N PRO A 246 17.96 -3.66 -19.52
CA PRO A 246 18.75 -2.46 -19.29
C PRO A 246 19.70 -2.09 -20.44
N ALA A 247 20.14 -3.07 -21.24
CA ALA A 247 21.04 -2.86 -22.37
C ALA A 247 20.34 -2.22 -23.59
N GLN A 248 19.01 -2.29 -23.66
CA GLN A 248 18.22 -1.79 -24.81
C GLN A 248 17.77 -0.33 -24.64
N VAL A 249 18.16 0.32 -23.55
CA VAL A 249 17.65 1.64 -23.15
C VAL A 249 18.78 2.56 -22.72
N THR A 250 18.69 3.83 -23.12
CA THR A 250 19.69 4.86 -22.76
C THR A 250 19.05 6.00 -21.97
N SER A 251 19.87 6.82 -21.30
CA SER A 251 19.43 8.01 -20.57
C SER A 251 18.65 9.02 -21.44
N ARG A 252 18.82 8.95 -22.77
CA ARG A 252 18.19 9.84 -23.75
C ARG A 252 16.89 9.27 -24.34
N SER A 253 16.58 8.00 -24.07
CA SER A 253 15.40 7.31 -24.63
C SER A 253 14.06 7.86 -24.11
N ASN A 254 14.05 8.60 -22.99
CA ASN A 254 12.85 9.08 -22.31
C ASN A 254 11.84 7.98 -21.90
N GLN A 255 12.21 6.71 -21.98
CA GLN A 255 11.32 5.60 -21.67
C GLN A 255 11.07 5.47 -20.17
N LEU A 256 9.81 5.15 -19.82
CA LEU A 256 9.41 4.76 -18.48
C LEU A 256 9.61 3.27 -18.32
N VAL A 257 10.38 2.88 -17.31
CA VAL A 257 10.73 1.48 -17.06
C VAL A 257 10.40 1.13 -15.62
N TRP A 258 10.05 -0.13 -15.39
CA TRP A 258 9.76 -0.64 -14.07
C TRP A 258 11.05 -0.84 -13.27
N TRP A 259 11.07 -0.24 -12.11
CA TRP A 259 12.08 -0.46 -11.09
C TRP A 259 11.43 -1.21 -9.96
N GLU A 260 12.15 -2.12 -9.34
CA GLU A 260 11.76 -2.71 -8.07
C GLU A 260 12.80 -2.37 -7.02
N ASN A 261 12.42 -2.48 -5.76
CA ASN A 261 13.38 -2.82 -4.73
C ASN A 261 12.63 -3.63 -3.67
N PRO A 262 13.36 -4.35 -2.79
CA PRO A 262 12.76 -5.19 -1.75
C PRO A 262 11.81 -4.45 -0.81
N VAL A 263 11.81 -3.11 -0.88
CA VAL A 263 11.04 -2.25 -0.01
C VAL A 263 9.84 -1.71 -0.76
N ARG A 264 9.96 -0.75 -1.68
CA ARG A 264 8.88 -0.10 -2.46
C ARG A 264 8.06 -1.06 -3.35
N GLY A 265 8.52 -2.29 -3.59
CA GLY A 265 7.97 -3.12 -4.66
C GLY A 265 8.24 -2.48 -6.01
N SER A 266 7.44 -2.79 -7.02
CA SER A 266 7.66 -2.32 -8.40
C SER A 266 7.02 -0.95 -8.68
N TRP A 267 7.71 -0.06 -9.38
CA TRP A 267 7.17 1.23 -9.85
C TRP A 267 7.81 1.68 -11.16
N MET A 268 7.09 2.46 -11.98
CA MET A 268 7.65 3.04 -13.20
C MET A 268 8.37 4.36 -12.92
N GLN A 269 9.56 4.54 -13.50
CA GLN A 269 10.29 5.80 -13.51
C GLN A 269 11.13 5.92 -14.79
N LYS A 270 11.29 7.14 -15.30
CA LYS A 270 12.19 7.41 -16.42
C LYS A 270 13.63 7.06 -16.06
N ILE A 271 14.32 6.41 -16.98
CA ILE A 271 15.76 6.21 -16.90
C ILE A 271 16.47 7.58 -16.90
N ASN A 272 17.52 7.72 -16.09
CA ASN A 272 18.39 8.89 -16.10
C ASN A 272 19.87 8.47 -16.23
N ALA A 273 20.76 9.43 -16.50
CA ALA A 273 22.19 9.16 -16.74
C ALA A 273 22.91 8.46 -15.56
N LYS A 274 22.40 8.57 -14.33
CA LYS A 274 22.97 7.84 -13.18
C LYS A 274 22.59 6.36 -13.16
N ASP A 275 21.54 5.99 -13.90
CA ASP A 275 21.01 4.63 -13.96
C ASP A 275 21.71 3.79 -15.06
N THR A 276 22.22 4.42 -16.12
CA THR A 276 22.88 3.75 -17.26
C THR A 276 24.40 3.66 -17.12
N GLY A 277 24.99 4.25 -16.08
CA GLY A 277 26.45 4.27 -15.89
C GLY A 277 27.22 5.14 -16.89
N GLU A 278 26.52 5.90 -17.74
CA GLU A 278 27.12 6.86 -18.67
C GLU A 278 27.76 8.00 -17.87
N LYS A 279 29.08 8.15 -17.95
CA LYS A 279 29.77 9.31 -17.36
C LYS A 279 29.30 10.58 -18.08
N ARG A 280 29.10 11.64 -17.28
CA ARG A 280 28.85 13.01 -17.79
C ARG A 280 29.94 13.45 -18.75
#